data_AF-W7MUY9-F1
#
_entry.id   AF-W7MUY9-F1
#
_cell.length_a   1.000
_cell.length_b   1.000
_cell.length_c   1.000
_cell.angle_alpha   90.00
_cell.angle_beta   90.00
_cell.angle_gamma   90.00
#
_symmetry.space_group_name_H-M   'P 1'
#
loop_
_entity.id
_entity.type
_entity.pdbx_description
1 polymer ?
#
loop_
_entity_poly.entity_id
_entity_poly.type
_entity_poly.pdbx_seq_one_letter_code
_entity_poly.pdbx_strand_id
1 'polypeptide(L)'
;MGRPRPFRNDRLWLAVDHTVDPRANHKPRQKGLIAKAERFRREAKIIDFLPANTSIMHTDFTRERAQPGRIVVGSDSHTCSAGSMGSFAVGFGAADVVMPMVTGETWFRVPEKLYNNYYKVKI
;
A
#
# COMPACT_ATOMS: atom_id res chain seq x y z
N MET A 1 20.86 -4.18 7.18
CA MET A 1 20.19 -3.47 8.29
C MET A 1 19.73 -4.38 9.44
N GLY A 2 20.01 -5.69 9.46
CA GLY A 2 19.48 -6.59 10.51
C GLY A 2 17.96 -6.74 10.39
N ARG A 3 17.23 -6.57 11.49
CA ARG A 3 15.76 -6.56 11.55
C ARG A 3 15.24 -5.26 12.19
N PRO A 4 15.33 -4.12 11.49
CA PRO A 4 14.88 -2.84 12.03
C PRO A 4 13.36 -2.85 12.20
N ARG A 5 12.85 -2.07 13.16
CA ARG A 5 11.41 -1.86 13.30
C ARG A 5 10.95 -0.77 12.33
N PRO A 6 9.66 -0.74 11.95
CA PRO A 6 9.11 0.40 11.23
C PRO A 6 9.33 1.69 12.03
N PHE A 7 9.65 2.78 11.33
CA PHE A 7 9.77 4.12 11.91
C PHE A 7 8.49 4.52 12.65
N ARG A 8 7.33 4.21 12.05
CA ARG A 8 6.00 4.43 12.60
C ARG A 8 5.08 3.26 12.25
N ASN A 9 4.45 2.69 13.26
CA ASN A 9 3.47 1.60 13.08
C ASN A 9 2.04 2.10 12.84
N ASP A 10 1.78 3.40 13.02
CA ASP A 10 0.50 4.08 12.77
C ASP A 10 0.41 4.75 11.39
N ARG A 11 1.49 4.69 10.61
CA ARG A 11 1.56 5.14 9.20
C ARG A 11 2.08 4.05 8.27
N LEU A 12 1.97 2.79 8.70
CA LEU A 12 2.27 1.61 7.91
C LEU A 12 0.98 0.80 7.82
N TRP A 13 0.56 0.52 6.59
CA TRP A 13 -0.59 -0.32 6.31
C TRP A 13 -0.17 -1.59 5.60
N LEU A 14 -0.63 -2.74 6.11
CA LEU A 14 -0.36 -4.04 5.52
C LEU A 14 -1.67 -4.65 5.00
N ALA A 15 -1.72 -4.99 3.72
CA ALA A 15 -2.89 -5.60 3.08
C ALA A 15 -2.53 -6.94 2.44
N VAL A 16 -3.46 -7.91 2.48
CA VAL A 16 -3.29 -9.23 1.89
C VAL A 16 -4.43 -9.52 0.92
N ASP A 17 -4.19 -9.31 -0.37
CA ASP A 17 -5.24 -9.40 -1.41
C ASP A 17 -4.83 -10.21 -2.66
N HIS A 18 -3.59 -10.10 -3.14
CA HIS A 18 -3.16 -10.61 -4.44
C HIS A 18 -3.24 -12.12 -4.64
N THR A 19 -3.01 -12.90 -3.59
CA THR A 19 -2.92 -14.37 -3.68
C THR A 19 -3.95 -15.06 -2.80
N VAL A 20 -5.04 -14.34 -2.48
CA VAL A 20 -6.06 -14.84 -1.58
C VAL A 20 -7.30 -15.25 -2.37
N ASP A 21 -7.64 -16.52 -2.27
CA ASP A 21 -8.89 -17.08 -2.78
C ASP A 21 -9.26 -18.25 -1.86
N PRO A 22 -10.46 -18.28 -1.26
CA PRO A 22 -10.88 -19.38 -0.38
C PRO A 22 -10.66 -20.77 -0.99
N ARG A 23 -10.79 -20.91 -2.30
CA ARG A 23 -10.59 -22.17 -3.05
C ARG A 23 -9.13 -22.61 -3.10
N ALA A 24 -8.18 -21.69 -2.95
CA ALA A 24 -6.74 -21.95 -3.07
C ALA A 24 -5.94 -21.72 -1.76
N ASN A 25 -6.54 -21.11 -0.73
CA ASN A 25 -5.85 -20.74 0.50
C ASN A 25 -5.27 -21.93 1.29
N HIS A 26 -5.76 -23.15 1.06
CA HIS A 26 -5.19 -24.37 1.65
C HIS A 26 -3.83 -24.77 1.05
N LYS A 27 -3.50 -24.27 -0.16
CA LYS A 27 -2.24 -24.59 -0.84
C LYS A 27 -1.05 -24.03 -0.04
N PRO A 28 0.09 -24.74 0.02
CA PRO A 28 1.23 -24.36 0.86
C PRO A 28 1.74 -22.93 0.62
N ARG A 29 1.75 -22.48 -0.64
CA ARG A 29 2.22 -21.13 -1.00
C ARG A 29 1.32 -20.04 -0.43
N GLN A 30 0.02 -20.09 -0.70
CA GLN A 30 -0.96 -19.10 -0.24
C GLN A 30 -1.02 -19.08 1.29
N LYS A 31 -1.14 -20.26 1.92
CA LYS A 31 -1.12 -20.40 3.37
C LYS A 31 0.14 -19.81 3.99
N GLY A 32 1.30 -20.06 3.37
CA GLY A 32 2.59 -19.53 3.81
C GLY A 32 2.71 -18.01 3.68
N LEU A 33 2.16 -17.41 2.62
CA LEU A 33 2.15 -15.96 2.43
C LEU A 33 1.23 -15.25 3.43
N ILE A 34 0.01 -15.76 3.63
CA ILE A 34 -0.93 -15.24 4.62
C ILE A 34 -0.33 -15.33 6.03
N ALA A 35 0.23 -16.48 6.40
CA ALA A 35 0.88 -16.67 7.71
C ALA A 35 2.11 -15.76 7.89
N LYS A 36 2.88 -15.50 6.83
CA LYS A 36 4.02 -14.57 6.87
C LYS A 36 3.57 -13.13 7.12
N ALA A 37 2.51 -12.68 6.45
CA ALA A 37 1.93 -11.35 6.66
C ALA A 37 1.41 -11.20 8.10
N GLU A 38 0.66 -12.18 8.61
CA GLU A 38 0.15 -12.17 10.00
C GLU A 38 1.26 -12.21 11.06
N ARG A 39 2.35 -12.94 10.78
CA ARG A 39 3.52 -12.92 11.64
C ARG A 39 4.19 -11.54 11.64
N PHE A 40 4.41 -10.96 10.46
CA PHE A 40 5.00 -9.62 10.35
C PHE A 40 4.14 -8.55 11.02
N ARG A 41 2.81 -8.59 10.85
CA ARG A 41 1.86 -7.70 11.54
C ARG A 41 2.09 -7.69 13.06
N ARG A 42 2.21 -8.89 13.66
CA ARG A 42 2.45 -9.07 15.10
C ARG A 42 3.84 -8.61 15.51
N GLU A 43 4.88 -9.02 14.78
CA GLU A 43 6.28 -8.65 15.07
C GLU A 43 6.49 -7.13 15.02
N ALA A 44 5.93 -6.47 14.01
CA ALA A 44 6.08 -5.04 13.77
C ALA A 44 5.01 -4.19 14.49
N LYS A 45 4.08 -4.82 15.23
CA LYS A 45 2.96 -4.18 15.93
C LYS A 45 2.17 -3.23 15.01
N ILE A 46 1.91 -3.67 13.78
CA ILE A 46 1.16 -2.90 12.79
C ILE A 46 -0.28 -2.79 13.27
N ILE A 47 -0.75 -1.56 13.46
CA ILE A 47 -2.10 -1.28 13.96
C ILE A 47 -3.13 -1.33 12.83
N ASP A 48 -2.71 -1.02 11.62
CA ASP A 48 -3.59 -0.89 10.46
C ASP A 48 -3.32 -2.03 9.47
N PHE A 49 -4.27 -2.96 9.36
CA PHE A 49 -4.11 -4.21 8.63
C PHE A 49 -5.40 -4.61 7.93
N LEU A 50 -5.31 -4.97 6.64
CA LEU A 50 -6.40 -5.56 5.86
C LEU A 50 -6.18 -7.07 5.73
N PRO A 51 -6.98 -7.90 6.43
CA PRO A 51 -6.84 -9.35 6.38
C PRO A 51 -7.08 -9.94 4.99
N ALA A 52 -6.60 -11.18 4.84
CA ALA A 52 -6.81 -11.98 3.64
C ALA A 52 -8.31 -12.09 3.30
N ASN A 53 -8.66 -11.91 2.01
CA ASN A 53 -10.02 -12.09 1.49
C ASN A 53 -11.01 -11.00 1.95
N THR A 54 -10.53 -9.78 2.20
CA THR A 54 -11.38 -8.65 2.63
C THR A 54 -11.75 -7.73 1.46
N SER A 55 -10.74 -7.16 0.78
CA SER A 55 -10.91 -6.25 -0.36
C SER A 55 -9.61 -6.19 -1.17
N ILE A 56 -9.68 -5.62 -2.37
CA ILE A 56 -8.49 -5.15 -3.10
C ILE A 56 -7.90 -3.96 -2.33
N MET A 57 -6.57 -3.95 -2.17
CA MET A 57 -5.90 -2.98 -1.31
C MET A 57 -6.17 -1.52 -1.75
N HIS A 58 -6.11 -1.23 -3.05
CA HIS A 58 -6.25 0.15 -3.51
C HIS A 58 -7.65 0.70 -3.29
N THR A 59 -8.68 -0.14 -3.41
CA THR A 59 -10.06 0.24 -3.14
C THR A 59 -10.26 0.64 -1.68
N ASP A 60 -9.75 -0.18 -0.76
CA ASP A 60 -9.89 0.05 0.68
C ASP A 60 -9.02 1.23 1.14
N PHE A 61 -7.77 1.30 0.68
CA PHE A 61 -6.86 2.40 1.00
C PHE A 61 -7.39 3.75 0.53
N THR A 62 -7.86 3.81 -0.71
CA THR A 62 -8.36 5.07 -1.30
C THR A 62 -9.58 5.57 -0.54
N ARG A 63 -10.46 4.67 -0.10
CA ARG A 63 -11.67 5.02 0.66
C ARG A 63 -11.36 5.48 2.09
N GLU A 64 -10.51 4.74 2.80
CA GLU A 64 -10.39 4.87 4.26
C GLU A 64 -9.17 5.67 4.73
N ARG A 65 -8.11 5.78 3.90
CA ARG A 65 -6.78 6.24 4.36
C ARG A 65 -6.17 7.36 3.52
N ALA A 66 -6.45 7.37 2.22
CA ALA A 66 -6.00 8.43 1.34
C ALA A 66 -6.66 9.75 1.74
N GLN A 67 -5.87 10.80 1.85
CA GLN A 67 -6.34 12.13 2.23
C GLN A 67 -5.62 13.20 1.41
N PRO A 68 -6.27 14.34 1.13
CA PRO A 68 -5.64 15.46 0.45
C PRO A 68 -4.33 15.90 1.12
N GLY A 69 -3.30 16.17 0.31
CA GLY A 69 -2.00 16.66 0.80
C GLY A 69 -1.09 15.62 1.45
N ARG A 70 -1.50 14.34 1.56
CA ARG A 70 -0.62 13.27 2.03
C ARG A 70 0.28 12.74 0.91
N ILE A 71 1.45 12.23 1.30
CA ILE A 71 2.31 11.41 0.44
C ILE A 71 2.02 9.94 0.75
N VAL A 72 1.79 9.14 -0.29
CA VAL A 72 1.49 7.71 -0.20
C VAL A 72 2.53 6.96 -1.02
N VAL A 73 3.24 6.03 -0.38
CA VAL A 73 4.19 5.13 -1.03
C VAL A 73 3.70 3.70 -0.81
N GLY A 74 3.57 2.94 -1.89
CA GLY A 74 3.05 1.57 -1.85
C GLY A 74 3.90 0.62 -2.67
N SER A 75 3.97 -0.65 -2.24
CA SER A 75 4.71 -1.71 -2.94
C SER A 75 3.87 -2.33 -4.06
N ASP A 76 3.19 -1.50 -4.84
CA ASP A 76 2.34 -1.92 -5.95
C ASP A 76 2.26 -0.81 -7.01
N SER A 77 2.20 -1.18 -8.30
CA SER A 77 2.19 -0.23 -9.42
C SER A 77 0.95 0.67 -9.46
N HIS A 78 -0.18 0.23 -8.91
CA HIS A 78 -1.45 0.95 -8.96
C HIS A 78 -1.68 1.84 -7.73
N THR A 79 -0.66 2.03 -6.88
CA THR A 79 -0.71 2.96 -5.74
C THR A 79 -1.14 4.38 -6.15
N CYS A 80 -0.88 4.79 -7.39
CA CYS A 80 -1.34 6.06 -7.98
C CYS A 80 -2.86 6.27 -7.87
N SER A 81 -3.65 5.20 -7.70
CA SER A 81 -5.11 5.25 -7.51
C SER A 81 -5.52 6.15 -6.33
N ALA A 82 -4.73 6.17 -5.25
CA ALA A 82 -4.96 7.04 -4.09
C ALA A 82 -4.84 8.54 -4.42
N GLY A 83 -4.22 8.89 -5.55
CA GLY A 83 -4.13 10.26 -6.04
C GLY A 83 -5.49 10.87 -6.39
N SER A 84 -6.51 10.04 -6.65
CA SER A 84 -7.91 10.49 -6.81
C SER A 84 -8.46 11.24 -5.60
N MET A 85 -7.89 11.03 -4.40
CA MET A 85 -8.24 11.72 -3.16
C MET A 85 -7.36 12.95 -2.87
N GLY A 86 -6.65 13.48 -3.88
CA GLY A 86 -5.79 14.66 -3.72
C GLY A 86 -4.45 14.38 -2.99
N SER A 87 -4.03 13.12 -2.94
CA SER A 87 -2.73 12.72 -2.39
C SER A 87 -1.64 12.66 -3.49
N PHE A 88 -0.37 12.81 -3.12
CA PHE A 88 0.73 12.43 -3.98
C PHE A 88 1.04 10.94 -3.74
N ALA A 89 0.57 10.07 -4.63
CA ALA A 89 0.64 8.62 -4.45
C ALA A 89 1.48 7.95 -5.54
N VAL A 90 2.44 7.12 -5.14
CA VAL A 90 3.41 6.49 -6.07
C VAL A 90 3.76 5.07 -5.66
N GLY A 91 3.85 4.20 -6.67
CA GLY A 91 4.23 2.80 -6.53
C GLY A 91 5.75 2.63 -6.58
N PHE A 92 6.29 1.93 -5.61
CA PHE A 92 7.72 1.62 -5.44
C PHE A 92 7.95 0.11 -5.52
N GLY A 93 9.19 -0.30 -5.81
CA GLY A 93 9.58 -1.70 -5.67
C GLY A 93 9.55 -2.16 -4.21
N ALA A 94 9.44 -3.48 -3.99
CA ALA A 94 9.38 -4.05 -2.65
C ALA A 94 10.61 -3.71 -1.77
N ALA A 95 11.79 -3.53 -2.38
CA ALA A 95 12.98 -3.08 -1.67
C ALA A 95 12.94 -1.57 -1.37
N ASP A 96 12.43 -0.77 -2.31
CA ASP A 96 12.44 0.69 -2.20
C ASP A 96 11.46 1.17 -1.12
N VAL A 97 10.34 0.47 -0.90
CA VAL A 97 9.43 0.79 0.21
C VAL A 97 10.03 0.54 1.59
N VAL A 98 11.08 -0.28 1.70
CA VAL A 98 11.72 -0.57 2.99
C VAL A 98 12.40 0.67 3.56
N MET A 99 12.95 1.53 2.69
CA MET A 99 13.59 2.78 3.12
C MET A 99 12.62 3.67 3.91
N PRO A 100 11.52 4.21 3.32
CA PRO A 100 10.58 5.03 4.07
C PRO A 100 9.89 4.27 5.22
N MET A 101 9.72 2.94 5.11
CA MET A 101 9.19 2.14 6.22
C MET A 101 10.11 2.17 7.45
N VAL A 102 11.43 2.17 7.27
CA VAL A 102 12.42 2.08 8.36
C VAL A 102 12.93 3.46 8.80
N THR A 103 13.12 4.39 7.88
CA THR A 103 13.68 5.72 8.16
C THR A 103 12.61 6.79 8.35
N GLY A 104 11.39 6.56 7.86
CA GLY A 104 10.35 7.59 7.80
C GLY A 104 10.47 8.55 6.61
N GLU A 105 11.49 8.38 5.78
CA GLU A 105 11.86 9.32 4.71
C GLU A 105 12.29 8.59 3.44
N THR A 106 12.03 9.19 2.30
CA THR A 106 12.53 8.72 1.00
C THR A 106 12.75 9.91 0.08
N TRP A 107 13.49 9.67 -1.00
CA TRP A 107 13.77 10.68 -2.01
C TRP A 107 12.83 10.55 -3.19
N PHE A 108 12.38 11.69 -3.69
CA PHE A 108 11.66 11.79 -4.96
C PHE A 108 12.40 12.78 -5.85
N ARG A 109 12.52 12.43 -7.13
CA ARG A 109 12.65 13.46 -8.16
C ARG A 109 11.26 14.03 -8.39
N VAL A 110 11.10 15.34 -8.23
CA VAL A 110 9.81 16.00 -8.49
C VAL A 110 9.44 15.76 -9.96
N PRO A 111 8.29 15.12 -10.25
CA PRO A 111 7.90 14.81 -11.62
C PRO A 111 7.37 16.05 -12.34
N GLU A 112 7.45 16.04 -13.66
CA GLU A 112 6.68 16.96 -14.48
C GLU A 112 5.18 16.70 -14.31
N LYS A 113 4.36 17.74 -14.46
CA LYS A 113 2.90 17.62 -14.38
C LYS A 113 2.28 17.70 -15.76
N LEU A 114 1.40 16.76 -16.06
CA LEU A 114 0.43 16.87 -17.14
C LEU A 114 -0.91 17.28 -16.53
N TYR A 115 -1.55 18.30 -17.09
CA TYR A 115 -2.85 18.77 -16.63
C TYR A 115 -3.90 18.61 -17.74
N ASN A 116 -4.87 17.72 -17.50
CA ASN A 116 -5.92 17.40 -18.46
C ASN A 116 -7.24 18.01 -17.98
N ASN A 117 -7.83 18.91 -18.80
CA ASN A 117 -9.18 19.41 -18.58
C ASN A 117 -10.19 18.52 -19.30
N TYR A 118 -11.23 18.09 -18.59
CA TYR A 118 -12.34 17.32 -19.15
C TYR A 118 -13.57 18.22 -19.27
N TYR A 119 -14.19 18.26 -20.46
CA TYR A 119 -15.40 19.04 -20.74
C TYR A 119 -16.57 18.12 -21.03
N LYS A 120 -17.75 18.44 -20.49
CA LYS A 120 -18.98 17.70 -20.78
C LYS A 120 -19.50 18.09 -22.16
N VAL A 121 -19.55 17.12 -23.08
CA VAL A 121 -20.24 17.26 -24.37
C VAL A 121 -21.63 16.64 -24.24
N LYS A 122 -22.69 17.37 -24.60
CA LYS A 122 -24.03 16.80 -24.76
C LYS A 122 -24.10 16.18 -26.14
N ILE A 123 -24.42 14.88 -26.21
CA ILE A 123 -24.76 14.17 -27.45
C ILE A 123 -26.25 14.41 -27.72
#